data_AF-A0A1Q7IND3-F1
#
_entry.id   AF-A0A1Q7IND3-F1
#
_cell.length_a   1.000
_cell.length_b   1.000
_cell.length_c   1.000
_cell.angle_alpha   90.00
_cell.angle_beta   90.00
_cell.angle_gamma   90.00
#
_symmetry.space_group_name_H-M   'P 1'
#
loop_
_entity.id
_entity.type
_entity.pdbx_description
1 polymer ?
#
loop_
_entity_poly.entity_id
_entity_poly.type
_entity_poly.pdbx_seq_one_letter_code
_entity_poly.pdbx_strand_id
1 'polypeptide(L)'
;MYCIYQGPAKSVRGEHATSAHCALVALRGAVEVDLDNGQEQASVHLSRIDQALCIHSGVWLRLRNFANGAILLVAASQLYAESGYFDRPNPELLKSLPQARWR
;
A
#
# COMPACT_ATOMS: atom_id res chain seq x y z
N MET A 1 -7.30 -9.91 -1.24
CA MET A 1 -7.30 -8.87 -2.29
C MET A 1 -8.58 -8.07 -2.16
N TYR A 2 -8.53 -6.75 -2.30
CA TYR A 2 -9.71 -5.88 -2.21
C TYR A 2 -9.53 -4.64 -3.11
N CYS A 3 -10.62 -3.93 -3.39
CA CYS A 3 -10.59 -2.70 -4.17
C CYS A 3 -11.06 -1.51 -3.33
N ILE A 4 -10.44 -0.36 -3.54
CA ILE A 4 -10.90 0.93 -3.05
C ILE A 4 -11.51 1.67 -4.23
N TYR A 5 -12.78 2.05 -4.09
CA TYR A 5 -13.43 2.99 -5.00
C TYR A 5 -13.52 4.36 -4.34
N GLN A 6 -13.11 5.40 -5.06
CA GLN A 6 -13.22 6.77 -4.59
C GLN A 6 -14.19 7.59 -5.45
N GLY A 7 -15.27 8.05 -4.82
CA GLY A 7 -16.22 9.00 -5.42
C GLY A 7 -15.75 10.47 -5.33
N PRO A 8 -16.68 11.43 -5.50
CA PRO A 8 -16.35 12.86 -5.56
C PRO A 8 -15.76 13.46 -4.27
N ALA A 9 -16.02 12.84 -3.12
CA ALA A 9 -15.45 13.28 -1.85
C ALA A 9 -13.95 13.00 -1.83
N LYS A 10 -13.14 13.99 -1.41
CA LYS A 10 -11.73 13.73 -1.07
C LYS A 10 -11.70 12.96 0.24
N SER A 11 -10.98 11.85 0.28
CA SER A 11 -10.70 11.13 1.52
C SER A 11 -9.25 10.70 1.57
N VAL A 12 -8.68 10.76 2.76
CA VAL A 12 -7.44 10.06 3.10
C VAL A 12 -7.81 8.65 3.55
N ARG A 13 -7.04 7.65 3.11
CA ARG A 13 -7.23 6.24 3.48
C ARG A 13 -5.87 5.61 3.78
N GLY A 14 -5.90 4.43 4.40
CA GLY A 14 -4.68 3.76 4.84
C GLY A 14 -4.33 4.24 6.24
N GLU A 15 -3.21 4.93 6.37
CA GLU A 15 -2.64 5.44 7.63
C GLU A 15 -2.24 4.35 8.62
N HIS A 16 -1.64 3.29 8.08
CA HIS A 16 -1.12 2.17 8.85
C HIS A 16 0.03 1.49 8.11
N ALA A 17 0.84 0.75 8.86
CA ALA A 17 1.66 -0.33 8.32
C ALA A 17 0.93 -1.66 8.50
N THR A 18 1.34 -2.68 7.74
CA THR A 18 0.80 -4.04 7.88
C THR A 18 1.91 -5.10 7.93
N SER A 19 1.63 -6.25 8.55
CA SER A 19 2.50 -7.43 8.52
C SER A 19 2.55 -8.16 7.18
N ALA A 20 1.69 -7.77 6.21
CA ALA A 20 1.68 -8.34 4.87
C ALA A 20 2.53 -7.52 3.88
N HIS A 21 3.15 -8.19 2.91
CA HIS A 21 3.55 -7.53 1.66
C HIS A 21 2.31 -7.20 0.84
N CYS A 22 2.32 -6.02 0.21
CA CYS A 22 1.20 -5.52 -0.59
C CYS A 22 1.65 -5.12 -2.00
N ALA A 23 0.76 -5.22 -2.98
CA ALA A 23 0.91 -4.65 -4.30
C ALA A 23 -0.31 -3.78 -4.62
N LEU A 24 -0.07 -2.54 -5.02
CA LEU A 24 -1.09 -1.54 -5.35
C LEU A 24 -1.08 -1.28 -6.86
N VAL A 25 -2.26 -1.34 -7.51
CA VAL A 25 -2.43 -1.03 -8.93
C VAL A 25 -3.59 -0.07 -9.12
N ALA A 26 -3.35 1.07 -9.77
CA ALA A 26 -4.42 1.98 -10.17
C ALA A 26 -5.12 1.43 -11.41
N LEU A 27 -6.26 0.74 -11.21
CA LEU A 27 -7.06 0.19 -12.31
C LEU A 27 -7.79 1.30 -13.10
N ARG A 28 -8.12 2.40 -12.42
CA ARG A 28 -8.71 3.59 -13.03
C ARG A 28 -8.33 4.83 -12.22
N GLY A 29 -8.11 5.95 -12.91
CA GLY A 29 -7.80 7.22 -12.28
C GLY A 29 -6.40 7.24 -11.69
N ALA A 30 -6.21 8.00 -10.61
CA ALA A 30 -4.91 8.15 -9.96
C ALA A 30 -5.05 8.27 -8.45
N VAL A 31 -3.95 8.00 -7.73
CA VAL A 31 -3.80 8.18 -6.28
C VAL A 31 -2.35 8.54 -5.96
N GLU A 32 -2.15 9.35 -4.92
CA GLU A 32 -0.83 9.56 -4.32
C GLU A 32 -0.67 8.68 -3.09
N VAL A 33 0.44 7.96 -3.03
CA VAL A 33 0.80 7.05 -1.95
C VAL A 33 2.01 7.61 -1.23
N ASP A 34 1.83 8.09 -0.01
CA ASP A 34 2.95 8.40 0.88
C ASP A 34 3.37 7.12 1.61
N LEU A 35 4.67 6.94 1.77
CA LEU A 35 5.32 5.77 2.36
C LEU A 35 6.30 6.23 3.42
N ASP A 36 6.37 5.49 4.52
CA ASP A 36 7.36 5.68 5.59
C ASP A 36 7.83 4.30 6.08
N ASN A 37 9.13 4.03 5.97
CA ASN A 37 9.73 2.77 6.43
C ASN A 37 10.37 2.89 7.84
N GLY A 38 10.24 4.04 8.49
CA GLY A 38 10.83 4.40 9.77
C GLY A 38 12.21 5.05 9.68
N GLN A 39 12.80 5.13 8.49
CA GLN A 39 14.10 5.78 8.21
C GLN A 39 13.98 6.83 7.11
N GLU A 40 13.22 6.52 6.07
CA GLU A 40 13.03 7.33 4.87
C GLU A 40 11.55 7.43 4.54
N GLN A 41 11.19 8.56 3.94
CA GLN A 41 9.85 8.84 3.44
C GLN A 41 9.88 9.07 1.94
N ALA A 42 8.84 8.62 1.24
CA ALA A 42 8.67 8.82 -0.19
C ALA A 42 7.20 9.01 -0.54
N SER A 43 6.93 9.68 -1.66
CA SER A 43 5.60 9.78 -2.24
C SER A 43 5.61 9.28 -3.68
N VAL A 44 4.64 8.44 -4.03
CA VAL A 44 4.51 7.84 -5.36
C VAL A 44 3.16 8.21 -5.95
N HIS A 45 3.15 8.69 -7.19
CA HIS A 45 1.93 8.89 -7.95
C HIS A 45 1.61 7.65 -8.78
N LEU A 46 0.50 6.99 -8.49
CA LEU A 46 0.02 5.81 -9.23
C LEU A 46 -1.17 6.18 -10.11
N SER A 47 -1.00 6.07 -11.43
CA SER A 47 -2.04 6.38 -12.43
C SER A 47 -2.06 5.43 -13.62
N ARG A 48 -1.13 4.47 -13.65
CA ARG A 48 -0.91 3.55 -14.76
C ARG A 48 -1.30 2.14 -14.37
N ILE A 49 -2.17 1.52 -15.16
CA ILE A 49 -2.68 0.16 -14.91
C ILE A 49 -1.62 -0.92 -15.16
N ASP A 50 -0.60 -0.63 -15.96
CA ASP A 50 0.52 -1.53 -16.27
C ASP A 50 1.66 -1.45 -15.24
N GLN A 51 1.44 -0.74 -14.12
CA GLN A 51 2.42 -0.59 -13.05
C GLN A 51 1.83 -1.00 -11.70
N ALA A 52 2.63 -1.72 -10.92
CA ALA A 52 2.31 -2.06 -9.54
C ALA A 52 3.34 -1.46 -8.59
N LEU A 53 2.88 -0.82 -7.52
CA LEU A 53 3.72 -0.45 -6.39
C LEU A 53 3.75 -1.62 -5.40
N CYS A 54 4.87 -2.32 -5.33
CA CYS A 54 5.12 -3.36 -4.35
C CYS A 54 5.64 -2.73 -3.05
N ILE A 55 4.99 -3.04 -1.94
CA ILE A 55 5.25 -2.49 -0.61
C ILE A 55 5.60 -3.65 0.33
N HIS A 56 6.75 -3.57 0.98
CA HIS A 56 7.14 -4.57 1.98
C HIS A 56 6.33 -4.44 3.26
N SER A 57 6.19 -5.55 3.99
CA SER A 57 5.61 -5.55 5.34
C SER A 57 6.34 -4.58 6.25
N GLY A 58 5.58 -3.87 7.10
CA GLY A 58 6.10 -2.89 8.03
C GLY A 58 6.29 -1.48 7.46
N VAL A 59 6.17 -1.28 6.15
CA VAL A 59 6.09 0.07 5.57
C VAL A 59 4.71 0.66 5.88
N TRP A 60 4.69 1.83 6.51
CA TRP A 60 3.48 2.59 6.73
C TRP A 60 3.09 3.32 5.45
N LEU A 61 1.80 3.37 5.14
CA LEU A 61 1.31 4.05 3.95
C LEU A 61 0.12 4.96 4.24
N ARG A 62 0.02 6.04 3.47
CA ARG A 62 -1.15 6.92 3.39
C ARG A 62 -1.54 7.13 1.95
N LEU A 63 -2.82 6.94 1.65
CA LEU A 63 -3.41 7.15 0.34
C LEU A 63 -4.17 8.48 0.35
N ARG A 64 -3.80 9.39 -0.56
CA ARG A 64 -4.43 10.71 -0.67
C ARG A 64 -4.58 11.14 -2.12
N ASN A 65 -5.28 12.26 -2.31
CA ASN A 65 -5.43 12.91 -3.61
C ASN A 65 -5.93 11.97 -4.73
N PHE A 66 -6.85 11.07 -4.39
CA PHE A 66 -7.53 10.24 -5.37
C PHE A 66 -8.24 11.09 -6.44
N ALA A 67 -8.07 10.70 -7.71
CA ALA A 67 -8.91 11.23 -8.78
C ALA A 67 -10.37 10.79 -8.59
N ASN A 68 -11.32 11.60 -9.06
CA ASN A 68 -12.74 11.26 -8.98
C ASN A 68 -13.04 9.99 -9.80
N GLY A 69 -13.67 9.01 -9.18
CA GLY A 69 -13.95 7.70 -9.75
C GLY A 69 -12.70 6.80 -9.85
N ALA A 70 -11.66 7.06 -9.05
CA ALA A 70 -10.49 6.19 -9.01
C ALA A 70 -10.84 4.80 -8.45
N ILE A 71 -10.19 3.77 -9.00
CA ILE A 71 -10.27 2.39 -8.52
C ILE A 71 -8.85 1.92 -8.28
N LEU A 72 -8.53 1.63 -7.02
CA LEU A 72 -7.24 1.09 -6.60
C LEU A 72 -7.42 -0.37 -6.18
N LEU A 73 -6.70 -1.27 -6.84
CA LEU A 73 -6.60 -2.67 -6.42
C LEU A 73 -5.49 -2.80 -5.37
N VAL A 74 -5.78 -3.53 -4.30
CA VAL A 74 -4.80 -3.91 -3.28
C VAL A 74 -4.74 -5.43 -3.17
N ALA A 75 -3.59 -6.00 -3.55
CA ALA A 75 -3.27 -7.41 -3.32
C ALA A 75 -2.35 -7.51 -2.11
N ALA A 76 -2.69 -8.35 -1.14
CA ALA A 76 -1.89 -8.59 0.06
C ALA A 76 -1.48 -10.07 0.08
N SER A 77 -0.27 -10.34 0.56
CA SER A 77 0.32 -11.69 0.69
C SER A 77 -0.29 -12.52 1.81
N GLN A 78 -1.08 -11.91 2.70
CA GLN A 78 -1.73 -12.57 3.85
C GLN A 78 -3.22 -12.20 3.90
N LEU A 79 -4.00 -13.03 4.61
CA LEU A 79 -5.39 -12.71 4.93
C LEU A 79 -5.46 -11.60 5.98
N TYR A 80 -6.61 -10.90 6.02
CA TYR A 80 -6.84 -9.85 7.01
C TYR A 80 -6.80 -10.43 8.43
N ALA A 81 -6.00 -9.79 9.29
CA ALA A 81 -5.99 -9.99 10.72
C ALA A 81 -5.74 -8.64 11.39
N GLU A 82 -6.58 -8.26 12.35
CA GLU A 82 -6.49 -6.96 13.05
C GLU A 82 -5.12 -6.78 13.72
N SER A 83 -4.57 -7.85 14.30
CA SER A 83 -3.24 -7.86 14.92
C SER A 83 -2.08 -7.59 13.94
N GLY A 84 -2.35 -7.62 12.63
CA GLY A 84 -1.38 -7.35 11.57
C GLY A 84 -1.33 -5.89 11.13
N TYR A 85 -1.95 -4.96 11.85
CA TYR A 85 -1.97 -3.52 11.55
C TYR A 85 -1.26 -2.71 12.63
N PHE A 86 -0.48 -1.71 12.21
CA PHE A 86 0.29 -0.85 13.09
C PHE A 86 0.07 0.63 12.74
N ASP A 87 -0.02 1.50 13.75
CA ASP A 87 -0.25 2.94 13.60
C ASP A 87 0.99 3.73 13.14
N ARG A 88 2.15 3.06 13.10
CA ARG A 88 3.45 3.60 12.72
C ARG A 88 4.25 2.60 11.89
N PRO A 89 5.32 3.02 11.19
CA PRO A 89 6.23 2.09 10.53
C PRO A 89 6.77 1.04 11.50
N ASN A 90 6.98 -0.17 11.00
CA ASN A 90 7.55 -1.29 11.76
C ASN A 90 8.81 -1.83 11.07
N PRO A 91 9.99 -1.21 11.31
CA PRO A 91 11.24 -1.58 10.65
C PRO A 91 11.72 -3.02 10.91
N GLU A 92 11.26 -3.65 11.98
CA GLU A 92 11.61 -5.05 12.29
C GLU A 92 11.05 -6.02 11.26
N LEU A 93 9.94 -5.67 10.60
CA LEU A 93 9.33 -6.48 9.55
C LEU A 93 10.03 -6.33 8.19
N LEU A 94 10.88 -5.31 8.00
CA LEU A 94 11.63 -5.11 6.75
C LEU A 94 12.71 -6.17 6.55
N LYS A 95 13.22 -6.74 7.64
CA LYS A 95 14.32 -7.71 7.64
C LYS A 95 13.87 -9.13 7.24
N SER A 96 12.58 -9.33 6.96
CA SER A 96 11.95 -10.66 7.03
C SER A 96 11.76 -11.41 5.71
N LEU A 97 12.26 -10.91 4.56
CA LEU A 97 12.13 -11.68 3.32
C LEU A 97 12.99 -12.97 3.39
N PRO A 98 12.37 -14.16 3.36
CA PRO A 98 13.13 -15.37 3.10
C PRO A 98 13.76 -15.20 1.72
N GLN A 99 15.06 -15.46 1.58
CA GLN A 99 15.68 -15.50 0.25
C GLN A 99 14.86 -16.45 -0.63
N ALA A 100 14.12 -15.90 -1.59
CA ALA A 100 13.33 -16.69 -2.50
C ALA A 100 14.29 -17.60 -3.27
N ARG A 101 14.25 -18.90 -2.94
CA ARG A 101 14.89 -19.92 -3.76
C ARG A 101 13.99 -20.16 -4.96
N TRP A 102 14.27 -19.45 -6.05
CA TRP A 102 13.77 -19.80 -7.36
C TRP A 102 14.38 -21.18 -7.71
N ARG A 103 13.57 -22.23 -7.60
CA ARG A 103 13.84 -23.52 -8.24
C ARG A 103 13.03 -23.60 -9.52
#